data_AF-A0A2M9K2U8-F1
#
_entry.id   AF-A0A2M9K2U8-F1
#
_cell.length_a   1.000
_cell.length_b   1.000
_cell.length_c   1.000
_cell.angle_alpha   90.00
_cell.angle_beta   90.00
_cell.angle_gamma   90.00
#
_symmetry.space_group_name_H-M   'P 1'
#
loop_
_entity.id
_entity.type
_entity.pdbx_description
1 polymer ?
#
loop_
_entity_poly.entity_id
_entity_poly.type
_entity_poly.pdbx_seq_one_letter_code
_entity_poly.pdbx_strand_id
1 'polypeptide(L)'
;MKLTKKIHACVRLEKDGRTLVIDPGGFCEEDAAVGAEAILVTHEHPDHFDETRLRVALEADPATEIWTLKSVADKISTAFPGRVHTVGHGDTFEAAGFDIQVHGELHAVIHPDIPRITNVGYLIDHGRVFHPGDAFTVPDQPVETLLVPVMAPWNKIAEVIDYLREVGPQRAYDIHDALLTDLAWPIYDGQIAALGGTDNLRLTPEECATL
;
A
#
# COMPACT_ATOMS: atom_id res chain seq x y z
N MET A 1 7.02 1.66 15.66
CA MET A 1 5.96 2.19 14.77
C MET A 1 4.70 1.37 15.00
N LYS A 2 3.50 1.92 14.81
CA LYS A 2 2.25 1.15 14.88
C LYS A 2 1.60 1.07 13.50
N LEU A 3 1.39 -0.14 13.01
CA LEU A 3 0.64 -0.42 11.79
C LEU A 3 -0.80 -0.77 12.17
N THR A 4 -1.77 -0.08 11.60
CA THR A 4 -3.19 -0.40 11.71
C THR A 4 -3.70 -0.81 10.33
N LYS A 5 -4.29 -2.00 10.25
CA LYS A 5 -4.93 -2.49 9.04
C LYS A 5 -6.25 -1.76 8.83
N LYS A 6 -6.48 -1.27 7.62
CA LYS A 6 -7.80 -0.86 7.13
C LYS A 6 -8.28 -1.91 6.13
N ILE A 7 -9.50 -1.80 5.63
CA ILE A 7 -9.97 -2.79 4.65
C ILE A 7 -9.09 -2.75 3.39
N HIS A 8 -8.83 -3.94 2.83
CA HIS A 8 -8.18 -4.14 1.53
C HIS A 8 -6.69 -3.74 1.51
N ALA A 9 -6.31 -2.77 0.66
CA ALA A 9 -4.94 -2.27 0.55
C ALA A 9 -4.62 -1.17 1.55
N CYS A 10 -5.63 -0.54 2.14
CA CYS A 10 -5.41 0.61 2.99
C CYS A 10 -4.70 0.22 4.29
N VAL A 11 -3.71 1.02 4.69
CA VAL A 11 -3.05 0.91 6.00
C VAL A 11 -2.78 2.28 6.60
N ARG A 12 -2.77 2.35 7.93
CA ARG A 12 -2.41 3.55 8.69
C ARG A 12 -1.16 3.26 9.52
N LEU A 13 -0.14 4.10 9.37
CA LEU A 13 1.10 4.06 10.13
C LEU A 13 1.14 5.24 11.11
N GLU A 14 1.47 4.94 12.36
CA GLU A 14 1.65 5.93 13.41
C GLU A 14 3.07 5.84 14.01
N LYS A 15 3.75 6.98 14.10
CA LYS A 15 5.10 7.11 14.69
C LYS A 15 5.22 8.48 15.35
N ASP A 16 5.62 8.52 16.63
CA ASP A 16 5.84 9.75 17.39
C ASP A 16 4.67 10.75 17.36
N GLY A 17 3.44 10.22 17.38
CA GLY A 17 2.20 11.01 17.31
C GLY A 17 1.81 11.47 15.91
N ARG A 18 2.60 11.14 14.88
CA ARG A 18 2.33 11.47 13.48
C ARG A 18 1.68 10.34 12.73
N THR A 19 0.86 10.68 11.74
CA THR A 19 0.07 9.72 10.95
C THR A 19 0.37 9.79 9.46
N LEU A 20 0.67 8.63 8.88
CA LEU A 20 0.75 8.37 7.44
C LEU A 20 -0.33 7.34 7.05
N VAL A 21 -1.05 7.57 5.95
CA VAL A 21 -2.03 6.60 5.41
C VAL A 21 -1.63 6.23 3.99
N ILE A 22 -1.71 4.94 3.64
CA ILE A 22 -1.38 4.44 2.31
C ILE A 22 -2.65 3.82 1.70
N ASP A 23 -2.92 4.13 0.43
CA ASP A 23 -4.01 3.60 -0.40
C ASP A 23 -5.42 3.65 0.23
N PRO A 24 -5.91 4.82 0.68
CA PRO A 24 -7.28 4.98 1.16
C PRO A 24 -8.30 5.04 -0.01
N GLY A 25 -8.33 3.99 -0.84
CA GLY A 25 -9.23 3.87 -1.98
C GLY A 25 -10.64 3.45 -1.60
N GLY A 26 -11.51 3.26 -2.58
CA GLY A 26 -12.95 3.05 -2.43
C GLY A 26 -13.36 1.78 -1.67
N PHE A 27 -12.44 0.83 -1.47
CA PHE A 27 -12.71 -0.40 -0.71
C PHE A 27 -12.43 -0.27 0.79
N CYS A 28 -11.79 0.81 1.24
CA CYS A 28 -11.56 1.02 2.67
C CYS A 28 -12.75 1.69 3.40
N GLU A 29 -12.56 2.06 4.65
CA GLU A 29 -13.48 2.89 5.43
C GLU A 29 -13.54 4.32 4.86
N GLU A 30 -14.72 4.96 4.89
CA GLU A 30 -14.91 6.30 4.29
C GLU A 30 -14.01 7.38 4.89
N ASP A 31 -13.67 7.24 6.18
CA ASP A 31 -12.85 8.18 6.94
C ASP A 31 -11.40 7.71 7.13
N ALA A 32 -10.95 6.66 6.43
CA ALA A 32 -9.63 6.05 6.63
C ALA A 32 -8.45 7.05 6.50
N ALA A 33 -8.60 8.06 5.63
CA ALA A 33 -7.60 9.10 5.40
C ALA A 33 -7.69 10.29 6.39
N VAL A 34 -8.76 10.41 7.17
CA VAL A 34 -8.98 11.57 8.05
C VAL A 34 -7.98 11.55 9.22
N GLY A 35 -7.38 12.72 9.48
CA GLY A 35 -6.35 12.89 10.50
C GLY A 35 -4.97 12.36 10.09
N ALA A 36 -4.76 12.06 8.80
CA ALA A 36 -3.43 11.82 8.26
C ALA A 36 -2.71 13.14 7.99
N GLU A 37 -1.44 13.24 8.37
CA GLU A 37 -0.57 14.34 7.95
C GLU A 37 -0.06 14.12 6.52
N ALA A 38 0.15 12.86 6.14
CA ALA A 38 0.55 12.49 4.80
C ALA A 38 -0.27 11.30 4.29
N ILE A 39 -0.62 11.33 3.01
CA ILE A 39 -1.32 10.26 2.33
C ILE A 39 -0.48 9.81 1.12
N LEU A 40 -0.24 8.51 1.01
CA LEU A 40 0.44 7.92 -0.13
C LEU A 40 -0.56 7.14 -0.97
N VAL A 41 -0.48 7.27 -2.29
CA VAL A 41 -1.33 6.51 -3.22
C VAL A 41 -0.46 5.82 -4.25
N THR A 42 -0.56 4.50 -4.37
CA THR A 42 0.28 3.65 -5.20
C THR A 42 -0.09 3.69 -6.68
N HIS A 43 -1.37 3.83 -7.01
CA HIS A 43 -1.90 3.94 -8.38
C HIS A 43 -3.36 4.35 -8.46
N GLU A 44 -3.85 4.57 -9.69
CA GLU A 44 -5.15 5.20 -9.93
C GLU A 44 -6.37 4.27 -9.91
N HIS A 45 -6.23 2.99 -9.58
CA HIS A 45 -7.38 2.09 -9.52
C HIS A 45 -8.32 2.45 -8.35
N PRO A 46 -9.64 2.25 -8.51
CA PRO A 46 -10.64 2.73 -7.55
C PRO A 46 -10.50 2.18 -6.14
N ASP A 47 -9.94 0.99 -5.97
CA ASP A 47 -9.71 0.30 -4.70
C ASP A 47 -8.48 0.82 -3.94
N HIS A 48 -7.59 1.56 -4.60
CA HIS A 48 -6.42 2.24 -4.00
C HIS A 48 -6.58 3.77 -3.97
N PHE A 49 -7.38 4.32 -4.89
CA PHE A 49 -7.61 5.76 -5.05
C PHE A 49 -9.10 6.08 -5.11
N ASP A 50 -9.55 6.95 -4.18
CA ASP A 50 -10.86 7.59 -4.23
C ASP A 50 -10.70 9.10 -4.03
N GLU A 51 -10.96 9.87 -5.09
CA GLU A 51 -10.81 11.33 -5.07
C GLU A 51 -11.68 12.00 -3.98
N THR A 52 -12.87 11.48 -3.73
CA THR A 52 -13.80 12.05 -2.74
C THR A 52 -13.23 11.88 -1.34
N ARG A 53 -12.70 10.70 -1.02
CA ARG A 53 -12.10 10.42 0.30
C ARG A 53 -10.84 11.24 0.54
N LEU A 54 -9.99 11.38 -0.47
CA LEU A 54 -8.79 12.22 -0.37
C LEU A 54 -9.13 13.69 -0.20
N ARG A 55 -10.16 14.20 -0.91
CA ARG A 55 -10.67 15.56 -0.72
C ARG A 55 -11.14 15.79 0.72
N VAL A 56 -11.91 14.87 1.29
CA VAL A 56 -12.39 14.97 2.68
C VAL A 56 -11.22 15.12 3.66
N ALA A 57 -10.16 14.32 3.51
CA ALA A 57 -8.97 14.44 4.36
C ALA A 57 -8.23 15.77 4.17
N LEU A 58 -8.02 16.21 2.92
CA LEU A 58 -7.36 17.48 2.61
C LEU A 58 -8.15 18.71 3.07
N GLU A 59 -9.48 18.64 3.08
CA GLU A 59 -10.36 19.70 3.56
C GLU A 59 -10.43 19.74 5.10
N ALA A 60 -10.28 18.58 5.76
CA ALA A 60 -10.31 18.48 7.21
C ALA A 60 -9.09 19.11 7.89
N ASP A 61 -7.91 19.05 7.26
CA ASP A 61 -6.69 19.65 7.78
C ASP A 61 -5.87 20.30 6.64
N PRO A 62 -5.58 21.62 6.68
CA PRO A 62 -4.78 22.30 5.66
C PRO A 62 -3.31 21.83 5.58
N ALA A 63 -2.80 21.12 6.60
CA ALA A 63 -1.45 20.59 6.63
C ALA A 63 -1.30 19.21 5.96
N THR A 64 -2.40 18.50 5.68
CA THR A 64 -2.33 17.18 5.02
C THR A 64 -1.74 17.31 3.61
N GLU A 65 -0.81 16.43 3.26
CA GLU A 65 -0.21 16.37 1.92
C GLU A 65 -0.43 14.99 1.28
N ILE A 66 -0.47 14.95 -0.06
CA ILE A 66 -0.57 13.71 -0.85
C ILE A 66 0.72 13.51 -1.63
N TRP A 67 1.27 12.31 -1.59
CA TRP A 67 2.41 11.90 -2.40
C TRP A 67 2.00 10.71 -3.27
N THR A 68 2.13 10.84 -4.59
CA THR A 68 1.62 9.83 -5.51
C THR A 68 2.24 9.97 -6.90
N LEU A 69 2.07 8.98 -7.77
CA LEU A 69 2.54 9.08 -9.15
C LEU A 69 1.67 10.00 -10.01
N LYS A 70 2.20 10.29 -11.20
CA LYS A 70 1.64 11.26 -12.14
C LYS A 70 0.16 11.02 -12.48
N SER A 71 -0.24 9.77 -12.73
CA SER A 71 -1.61 9.43 -13.15
C SER A 71 -2.68 9.79 -12.10
N VAL A 72 -2.32 9.74 -10.82
CA VAL A 72 -3.17 10.16 -9.69
C VAL A 72 -3.03 11.67 -9.46
N ALA A 73 -1.80 12.19 -9.43
CA ALA A 73 -1.54 13.60 -9.19
C ALA A 73 -2.26 14.52 -10.20
N ASP A 74 -2.31 14.12 -11.48
CA ASP A 74 -3.00 14.86 -12.54
C ASP A 74 -4.52 14.98 -12.28
N LYS A 75 -5.13 14.04 -11.53
CA LYS A 75 -6.57 14.06 -11.22
C LYS A 75 -6.94 15.03 -10.11
N ILE A 76 -6.05 15.22 -9.12
CA ILE A 76 -6.40 15.92 -7.86
C ILE A 76 -5.63 17.23 -7.62
N SER A 77 -4.45 17.40 -8.21
CA SER A 77 -3.55 18.54 -7.91
C SER A 77 -4.15 19.92 -8.23
N THR A 78 -5.04 20.02 -9.22
CA THR A 78 -5.69 21.29 -9.59
C THR A 78 -6.55 21.85 -8.45
N ALA A 79 -7.17 20.98 -7.64
CA ALA A 79 -8.01 21.40 -6.51
C ALA A 79 -7.19 21.77 -5.27
N PHE A 80 -5.95 21.26 -5.15
CA PHE A 80 -5.09 21.42 -3.97
C PHE A 80 -3.65 21.76 -4.36
N PRO A 81 -3.42 22.94 -4.96
CA PRO A 81 -2.10 23.33 -5.44
C PRO A 81 -1.10 23.40 -4.28
N GLY A 82 0.07 22.79 -4.47
CA GLY A 82 1.16 22.77 -3.48
C GLY A 82 1.03 21.73 -2.38
N ARG A 83 -0.04 20.91 -2.37
CA ARG A 83 -0.27 19.84 -1.39
C ARG A 83 -0.30 18.44 -2.01
N VAL A 84 -0.06 18.35 -3.31
CA VAL A 84 -0.03 17.10 -4.08
C VAL A 84 1.32 17.03 -4.77
N HIS A 85 2.11 16.04 -4.40
CA HIS A 85 3.49 15.85 -4.84
C HIS A 85 3.55 14.64 -5.76
N THR A 86 4.03 14.87 -6.99
CA THR A 86 4.27 13.78 -7.93
C THR A 86 5.60 13.11 -7.61
N VAL A 87 5.59 11.79 -7.43
CA VAL A 87 6.77 10.96 -7.18
C VAL A 87 6.86 9.80 -8.17
N GLY A 88 8.04 9.22 -8.32
CA GLY A 88 8.31 8.06 -9.15
C GLY A 88 9.46 7.23 -8.61
N HIS A 89 9.74 6.11 -9.28
CA HIS A 89 10.81 5.19 -8.88
C HIS A 89 12.15 5.91 -8.64
N GLY A 90 12.77 5.62 -7.50
CA GLY A 90 14.06 6.19 -7.09
C GLY A 90 13.95 7.50 -6.30
N ASP A 91 12.77 8.11 -6.24
CA ASP A 91 12.55 9.28 -5.40
C ASP A 91 12.61 8.91 -3.92
N THR A 92 13.19 9.83 -3.13
CA THR A 92 13.29 9.75 -1.68
C THR A 92 12.77 11.05 -1.08
N PHE A 93 11.93 10.98 -0.04
CA PHE A 93 11.38 12.17 0.61
C PHE A 93 10.98 11.88 2.06
N GLU A 94 10.75 12.94 2.83
CA GLU A 94 10.15 12.85 4.16
C GLU A 94 8.68 13.30 4.10
N ALA A 95 7.79 12.54 4.74
CA ALA A 95 6.40 12.97 4.93
C ALA A 95 5.88 12.49 6.28
N ALA A 96 5.20 13.37 7.03
CA ALA A 96 4.71 13.07 8.39
C ALA A 96 5.80 12.47 9.33
N GLY A 97 7.07 12.84 9.16
CA GLY A 97 8.20 12.32 9.94
C GLY A 97 8.63 10.89 9.58
N PHE A 98 8.18 10.34 8.46
CA PHE A 98 8.63 9.06 7.90
C PHE A 98 9.60 9.29 6.74
N ASP A 99 10.67 8.50 6.68
CA ASP A 99 11.56 8.44 5.52
C ASP A 99 10.94 7.51 4.47
N ILE A 100 10.73 8.00 3.25
CA ILE A 100 10.02 7.26 2.20
C ILE A 100 10.90 7.14 0.96
N GLN A 101 10.95 5.93 0.40
CA GLN A 101 11.58 5.64 -0.88
C GLN A 101 10.57 5.00 -1.82
N VAL A 102 10.63 5.36 -3.09
CA VAL A 102 9.64 4.93 -4.09
C VAL A 102 10.23 3.87 -5.01
N HIS A 103 9.55 2.74 -5.13
CA HIS A 103 10.03 1.58 -5.89
C HIS A 103 9.04 1.11 -6.95
N GLY A 104 9.56 0.77 -8.14
CA GLY A 104 8.75 0.24 -9.23
C GLY A 104 8.01 1.32 -10.01
N GLU A 105 7.57 0.94 -11.21
CA GLU A 105 6.94 1.85 -12.17
C GLU A 105 5.61 1.31 -12.72
N LEU A 106 5.39 0.00 -12.62
CA LEU A 106 4.31 -0.69 -13.32
C LEU A 106 3.62 -1.71 -12.41
N HIS A 107 2.29 -1.72 -12.50
CA HIS A 107 1.42 -2.73 -11.91
C HIS A 107 1.74 -4.12 -12.47
N ALA A 108 1.47 -5.19 -11.73
CA ALA A 108 1.48 -6.56 -12.23
C ALA A 108 0.64 -6.70 -13.53
N VAL A 109 0.94 -7.68 -14.37
CA VAL A 109 0.20 -7.84 -15.62
C VAL A 109 -1.20 -8.36 -15.34
N ILE A 110 -2.23 -7.53 -15.57
CA ILE A 110 -3.65 -7.95 -15.47
C ILE A 110 -3.99 -8.90 -16.62
N HIS A 111 -3.71 -8.46 -17.85
CA HIS A 111 -3.90 -9.25 -19.07
C HIS A 111 -3.00 -8.70 -20.20
N PRO A 112 -2.45 -9.53 -21.10
CA PRO A 112 -1.58 -9.07 -22.19
C PRO A 112 -2.21 -8.03 -23.14
N ASP A 113 -3.53 -8.04 -23.29
CA ASP A 113 -4.27 -7.09 -24.15
C ASP A 113 -4.60 -5.75 -23.47
N ILE A 114 -4.29 -5.61 -22.18
CA ILE A 114 -4.50 -4.37 -21.43
C ILE A 114 -3.14 -3.66 -21.30
N PRO A 115 -3.00 -2.39 -21.74
CA PRO A 115 -1.80 -1.62 -21.46
C PRO A 115 -1.48 -1.62 -19.97
N ARG A 116 -0.23 -1.91 -19.59
CA ARG A 116 0.14 -1.97 -18.17
C ARG A 116 -0.06 -0.61 -17.51
N ILE A 117 -0.76 -0.64 -16.39
CA ILE A 117 -1.03 0.52 -15.54
C ILE A 117 0.24 0.87 -14.76
N THR A 118 0.46 2.16 -14.53
CA THR A 118 1.57 2.63 -13.70
C THR A 118 1.27 2.34 -12.23
N ASN A 119 2.27 1.89 -11.48
CA ASN A 119 2.17 1.63 -10.05
C ASN A 119 3.53 1.89 -9.40
N VAL A 120 3.51 2.54 -8.25
CA VAL A 120 4.69 2.67 -7.39
C VAL A 120 4.43 2.02 -6.04
N GLY A 121 5.47 1.47 -5.43
CA GLY A 121 5.48 1.02 -4.05
C GLY A 121 6.25 1.99 -3.14
N TYR A 122 5.94 1.95 -1.84
CA TYR A 122 6.55 2.82 -0.83
C TYR A 122 7.31 1.99 0.20
N LEU A 123 8.62 2.21 0.30
CA LEU A 123 9.50 1.67 1.33
C LEU A 123 9.68 2.71 2.42
N ILE A 124 9.19 2.39 3.62
CA ILE A 124 9.08 3.30 4.76
C ILE A 124 10.18 3.01 5.77
N ASP A 125 10.81 4.07 6.30
CA ASP A 125 11.84 4.04 7.35
C ASP A 125 12.91 2.98 7.07
N HIS A 126 13.54 3.08 5.90
CA HIS A 126 14.65 2.20 5.47
C HIS A 126 14.33 0.70 5.53
N GLY A 127 13.13 0.33 5.10
CA GLY A 127 12.72 -1.07 5.01
C GLY A 127 11.90 -1.57 6.20
N ARG A 128 11.52 -0.70 7.14
CA ARG A 128 10.64 -1.09 8.24
C ARG A 128 9.30 -1.62 7.74
N VAL A 129 8.74 -0.97 6.71
CA VAL A 129 7.53 -1.40 5.99
C VAL A 129 7.73 -1.22 4.50
N PHE A 130 7.31 -2.18 3.68
CA PHE A 130 7.17 -2.01 2.24
C PHE A 130 5.73 -2.25 1.80
N HIS A 131 5.11 -1.26 1.17
CA HIS A 131 3.81 -1.37 0.52
C HIS A 131 3.99 -1.35 -1.00
N PRO A 132 3.88 -2.48 -1.71
CA PRO A 132 4.19 -2.55 -3.14
C PRO A 132 3.07 -2.02 -4.05
N GLY A 133 1.86 -1.79 -3.50
CA GLY A 133 0.66 -1.61 -4.30
C GLY A 133 0.32 -2.92 -5.02
N ASP A 134 -0.18 -2.81 -6.24
CA ASP A 134 -0.57 -3.97 -7.04
C ASP A 134 0.55 -4.43 -7.96
N ALA A 135 1.71 -4.68 -7.37
CA ALA A 135 2.90 -5.14 -8.07
C ALA A 135 3.70 -6.13 -7.23
N PHE A 136 4.49 -6.95 -7.92
CA PHE A 136 5.53 -7.78 -7.30
C PHE A 136 6.90 -7.09 -7.43
N THR A 137 6.95 -5.81 -7.07
CA THR A 137 8.19 -5.01 -7.11
C THR A 137 9.11 -5.44 -5.99
N VAL A 138 10.36 -5.81 -6.29
CA VAL A 138 11.37 -6.10 -5.26
C VAL A 138 12.21 -4.84 -5.02
N PRO A 139 12.20 -4.24 -3.80
CA PRO A 139 13.08 -3.12 -3.50
C PRO A 139 14.54 -3.59 -3.42
N ASP A 140 15.48 -2.68 -3.65
CA ASP A 140 16.93 -2.97 -3.60
C ASP A 140 17.49 -2.94 -2.17
N GLN A 141 16.62 -2.88 -1.16
CA GLN A 141 16.95 -2.84 0.26
C GLN A 141 16.23 -3.96 1.03
N PRO A 142 16.82 -4.46 2.13
CA PRO A 142 16.16 -5.43 2.99
C PRO A 142 14.81 -4.92 3.49
N VAL A 143 13.80 -5.79 3.44
CA VAL A 143 12.46 -5.50 3.94
C VAL A 143 12.25 -6.23 5.26
N GLU A 144 11.90 -5.51 6.32
CA GLU A 144 11.49 -6.12 7.57
C GLU A 144 10.04 -6.58 7.49
N THR A 145 9.12 -5.68 7.15
CA THR A 145 7.68 -5.97 7.05
C THR A 145 7.20 -5.73 5.62
N LEU A 146 6.80 -6.78 4.93
CA LEU A 146 6.15 -6.67 3.62
C LEU A 146 4.63 -6.63 3.78
N LEU A 147 3.96 -5.67 3.15
CA LEU A 147 2.51 -5.71 2.95
C LEU A 147 2.26 -6.46 1.64
N VAL A 148 1.74 -7.68 1.72
CA VAL A 148 1.68 -8.59 0.57
C VAL A 148 0.28 -8.59 -0.06
N PRO A 149 0.13 -8.22 -1.35
CA PRO A 149 -1.16 -8.31 -2.04
C PRO A 149 -1.51 -9.78 -2.31
N VAL A 150 -2.35 -10.36 -1.46
CA VAL A 150 -2.56 -11.83 -1.43
C VAL A 150 -3.52 -12.34 -2.48
N MET A 151 -4.52 -11.56 -2.89
CA MET A 151 -5.51 -12.04 -3.84
C MET A 151 -6.09 -10.95 -4.71
N ALA A 152 -5.90 -11.08 -6.01
CA ALA A 152 -6.54 -10.24 -7.01
C ALA A 152 -6.90 -11.02 -8.27
N PRO A 153 -7.79 -10.52 -9.14
CA PRO A 153 -8.02 -11.13 -10.45
C PRO A 153 -6.74 -11.23 -11.31
N TRP A 154 -5.74 -10.40 -11.02
CA TRP A 154 -4.48 -10.31 -11.77
C TRP A 154 -3.36 -11.24 -11.25
N ASN A 155 -3.55 -11.97 -10.15
CA ASN A 155 -2.53 -12.87 -9.62
C ASN A 155 -3.01 -14.31 -9.38
N LYS A 156 -2.02 -15.19 -9.21
CA LYS A 156 -2.16 -16.53 -8.64
C LYS A 156 -1.41 -16.56 -7.33
N ILE A 157 -1.89 -17.38 -6.39
CA ILE A 157 -1.20 -17.61 -5.11
C ILE A 157 0.26 -18.07 -5.28
N ALA A 158 0.57 -18.80 -6.35
CA ALA A 158 1.94 -19.21 -6.65
C ALA A 158 2.88 -18.02 -6.86
N GLU A 159 2.41 -16.94 -7.50
CA GLU A 159 3.19 -15.72 -7.72
C GLU A 159 3.40 -14.96 -6.41
N VAL A 160 2.40 -14.95 -5.53
CA VAL A 160 2.51 -14.38 -4.18
C VAL A 160 3.57 -15.11 -3.35
N ILE A 161 3.57 -16.45 -3.42
CA ILE A 161 4.57 -17.29 -2.74
C ILE A 161 5.97 -17.03 -3.27
N ASP A 162 6.13 -16.96 -4.60
CA ASP A 162 7.43 -16.69 -5.22
C ASP A 162 7.91 -15.27 -4.90
N TYR A 163 7.01 -14.29 -4.87
CA TYR A 163 7.31 -12.92 -4.46
C TYR A 163 7.78 -12.84 -2.99
N LEU A 164 7.12 -13.53 -2.06
CA LEU A 164 7.56 -13.61 -0.67
C LEU A 164 8.98 -14.17 -0.54
N ARG A 165 9.30 -15.22 -1.31
CA ARG A 165 10.65 -15.82 -1.32
C ARG A 165 11.69 -14.90 -1.93
N GLU A 166 11.32 -14.16 -2.97
CA GLU A 166 12.23 -13.26 -3.67
C GLU A 166 12.57 -12.03 -2.82
N VAL A 167 11.57 -11.43 -2.16
CA VAL A 167 11.79 -10.32 -1.22
C VAL A 167 12.50 -10.80 0.05
N GLY A 168 12.16 -12.00 0.53
CA GLY A 168 12.68 -12.58 1.78
C GLY A 168 12.50 -11.67 3.01
N PRO A 169 11.28 -11.14 3.29
CA PRO A 169 11.10 -10.23 4.40
C PRO A 169 11.19 -10.95 5.76
N GLN A 170 11.39 -10.21 6.86
CA GLN A 170 11.38 -10.84 8.19
C GLN A 170 9.97 -11.30 8.58
N ARG A 171 8.94 -10.53 8.19
CA ARG A 171 7.53 -10.85 8.36
C ARG A 171 6.71 -10.25 7.21
N ALA A 172 5.50 -10.78 7.01
CA ALA A 172 4.56 -10.22 6.06
C ALA A 172 3.16 -10.03 6.68
N TYR A 173 2.44 -9.00 6.24
CA TYR A 173 1.02 -8.80 6.54
C TYR A 173 0.20 -8.72 5.27
N ASP A 174 -0.94 -9.41 5.25
CA ASP A 174 -1.79 -9.48 4.07
C ASP A 174 -2.47 -8.13 3.77
N ILE A 175 -2.42 -7.72 2.50
CA ILE A 175 -3.22 -6.67 1.89
C ILE A 175 -3.93 -7.18 0.64
N HIS A 176 -4.81 -6.36 0.06
CA HIS A 176 -5.59 -6.73 -1.12
C HIS A 176 -6.39 -8.03 -0.89
N ASP A 177 -7.09 -8.10 0.24
CA ASP A 177 -7.71 -9.31 0.78
C ASP A 177 -9.24 -9.23 0.91
N ALA A 178 -9.82 -8.05 0.75
CA ALA A 178 -11.27 -7.82 0.91
C ALA A 178 -12.17 -8.66 -0.02
N LEU A 179 -11.62 -9.22 -1.09
CA LEU A 179 -12.35 -10.10 -2.02
C LEU A 179 -12.36 -11.57 -1.54
N LEU A 180 -11.54 -11.93 -0.55
CA LEU A 180 -11.49 -13.27 0.02
C LEU A 180 -12.68 -13.52 0.94
N THR A 181 -13.24 -14.71 0.83
CA THR A 181 -14.30 -15.20 1.73
C THR A 181 -13.71 -16.11 2.80
N ASP A 182 -14.44 -16.34 3.88
CA ASP A 182 -14.08 -17.30 4.96
C ASP A 182 -13.72 -18.70 4.44
N LEU A 183 -14.30 -19.10 3.30
CA LEU A 183 -13.99 -20.38 2.67
C LEU A 183 -12.59 -20.42 2.05
N ALA A 184 -12.13 -19.30 1.48
CA ALA A 184 -10.85 -19.22 0.79
C ALA A 184 -9.67 -19.04 1.74
N TRP A 185 -9.89 -18.35 2.88
CA TRP A 185 -8.84 -18.01 3.84
C TRP A 185 -7.95 -19.19 4.26
N PRO A 186 -8.47 -20.35 4.71
CA PRO A 186 -7.62 -21.47 5.11
C PRO A 186 -6.72 -22.01 3.99
N ILE A 187 -7.12 -21.83 2.73
CA ILE A 187 -6.34 -22.25 1.57
C ILE A 187 -5.17 -21.28 1.36
N TYR A 188 -5.42 -19.97 1.40
CA TYR A 188 -4.39 -18.96 1.24
C TYR A 188 -3.39 -19.00 2.40
N ASP A 189 -3.88 -18.95 3.64
CA ASP A 189 -3.05 -19.02 4.85
C ASP A 189 -2.18 -20.29 4.84
N GLY A 190 -2.78 -21.45 4.54
CA GLY A 190 -2.09 -22.73 4.55
C GLY A 190 -0.98 -22.82 3.49
N GLN A 191 -1.24 -22.38 2.26
CA GLN A 191 -0.27 -22.44 1.17
C GLN A 191 0.86 -21.42 1.37
N ILE A 192 0.53 -20.18 1.75
CA ILE A 192 1.51 -19.12 2.00
C ILE A 192 2.40 -19.49 3.19
N ALA A 193 1.83 -19.97 4.31
CA ALA A 193 2.62 -20.38 5.47
C ALA A 193 3.53 -21.59 5.15
N ALA A 194 3.04 -22.56 4.38
CA ALA A 194 3.82 -23.75 4.05
C ALA A 194 4.96 -23.49 3.06
N LEU A 195 4.78 -22.53 2.15
CA LEU A 195 5.67 -22.37 0.99
C LEU A 195 6.38 -21.02 0.94
N GLY A 196 5.84 -19.95 1.50
CA GLY A 196 6.33 -18.57 1.38
C GLY A 196 7.65 -18.31 2.10
N GLY A 197 8.05 -19.16 3.05
CA GLY A 197 9.36 -19.07 3.72
C GLY A 197 9.52 -17.88 4.67
N THR A 198 8.43 -17.17 4.99
CA THR A 198 8.37 -16.03 5.89
C THR A 198 7.22 -16.20 6.87
N ASP A 199 7.31 -15.60 8.06
CA ASP A 199 6.18 -15.49 8.99
C ASP A 199 5.11 -14.56 8.39
N ASN A 200 4.05 -15.15 7.82
CA ASN A 200 2.95 -14.44 7.18
C ASN A 200 1.76 -14.35 8.13
N LEU A 201 1.35 -13.13 8.44
CA LEU A 201 0.33 -12.83 9.44
C LEU A 201 -0.83 -12.09 8.80
N ARG A 202 -2.02 -12.30 9.35
CA ARG A 202 -3.22 -11.57 8.93
C ARG A 202 -3.65 -10.62 10.04
N LEU A 203 -3.93 -9.38 9.65
CA LEU A 203 -4.66 -8.43 10.46
C LEU A 203 -6.04 -8.26 9.82
N THR A 204 -7.09 -8.34 10.63
CA THR A 204 -8.43 -7.91 10.24
C THR A 204 -8.54 -6.38 10.32
N PRO A 205 -9.53 -5.75 9.67
CA PRO A 205 -9.70 -4.30 9.75
C PRO A 205 -9.74 -3.79 11.20
N GLU A 206 -9.03 -2.68 11.44
CA GLU A 206 -8.76 -2.06 12.75
C GLU A 206 -7.78 -2.82 13.67
N GLU A 207 -7.37 -4.04 13.34
CA GLU A 207 -6.29 -4.69 14.09
C GLU A 207 -4.95 -3.99 13.85
N CYS A 208 -4.13 -4.04 14.89
CA CYS A 208 -2.88 -3.31 14.96
C CYS A 208 -1.70 -4.25 15.20
N ALA A 209 -0.56 -3.91 14.62
CA ALA A 209 0.73 -4.52 14.92
C ALA A 209 1.72 -3.44 15.39
N THR A 210 2.50 -3.76 16.42
CA THR A 210 3.68 -2.97 16.77
C THR A 210 4.83 -3.46 15.91
N LEU A 211 5.35 -2.54 15.08
CA LEU A 211 6.55 -2.75 14.28
C LEU A 211 7.73 -2.25 15.07
#